data_AF-A0A1Y2XBP1-F1
#
_entry.id   AF-A0A1Y2XBP1-F1
#
_cell.length_a   1.000
_cell.length_b   1.000
_cell.length_c   1.000
_cell.angle_alpha   90.00
_cell.angle_beta   90.00
_cell.angle_gamma   90.00
#
_symmetry.space_group_name_H-M   'P 1'
#
loop_
_entity.id
_entity.type
_entity.pdbx_description
1 polymer ?
#
loop_
_entity_poly.entity_id
_entity_poly.type
_entity_poly.pdbx_seq_one_letter_code
_entity_poly.pdbx_strand_id
1 'polypeptide(L)'
;MSRAGKIAPEQLPILFVKNLNYEVSSDALWKLFDPGEDGLIRQIRQGISVEAKGTAYVVFWNVMDAKNALEKLNGYNFQNRYLVVLWHQPEKTLKSKDDLQARKDNLAQLKMKHGID
;
A
#
# COMPACT_ATOMS: atom_id res chain seq x y z
N MET A 1 24.34 -4.07 -7.17
CA MET A 1 24.37 -4.83 -5.89
C MET A 1 22.97 -4.83 -5.30
N SER A 2 22.34 -5.99 -5.28
CA SER A 2 20.95 -6.21 -4.88
C SER A 2 20.74 -5.87 -3.40
N ARG A 3 19.77 -5.00 -3.10
CA ARG A 3 19.27 -4.69 -1.74
C ARG A 3 18.47 -5.87 -1.13
N ALA A 4 18.84 -7.12 -1.41
CA ALA A 4 18.07 -8.30 -1.02
C ALA A 4 18.43 -8.87 0.37
N GLY A 5 19.40 -8.30 1.09
CA GLY A 5 20.06 -9.02 2.19
C GLY A 5 19.72 -8.62 3.63
N LYS A 6 19.03 -7.51 3.91
CA LYS A 6 18.78 -7.07 5.30
C LYS A 6 17.34 -6.60 5.47
N ILE A 7 16.55 -7.38 6.21
CA ILE A 7 15.29 -6.92 6.79
C ILE A 7 15.68 -5.84 7.80
N ALA A 8 15.23 -4.61 7.62
CA ALA A 8 15.50 -3.57 8.60
C ALA A 8 14.73 -3.91 9.89
N PRO A 9 15.34 -3.74 11.08
CA PRO A 9 14.72 -4.15 12.36
C PRO A 9 13.40 -3.44 12.67
N GLU A 10 13.05 -2.41 11.91
CA GLU A 10 11.82 -1.62 12.01
C GLU A 10 10.69 -2.12 11.08
N GLN A 11 10.92 -3.20 10.31
CA GLN A 11 9.94 -3.68 9.34
C GLN A 11 8.83 -4.47 10.04
N LEU A 12 7.66 -3.85 10.12
CA LEU A 12 6.41 -4.53 10.47
C LEU A 12 6.06 -5.56 9.39
N PRO A 13 5.40 -6.69 9.73
CA PRO A 13 4.93 -7.69 8.78
C PRO A 13 3.67 -7.20 8.03
N ILE A 14 3.72 -5.96 7.56
CA ILE A 14 2.62 -5.27 6.91
C ILE A 14 3.12 -4.72 5.58
N LEU A 15 2.43 -5.10 4.52
CA LEU A 15 2.66 -4.60 3.18
C LEU A 15 1.57 -3.59 2.79
N PHE A 16 2.00 -2.57 2.06
CA PHE A 16 1.14 -1.60 1.42
C PHE A 16 1.13 -1.85 -0.09
N VAL A 17 -0.05 -2.19 -0.61
CA VAL A 17 -0.27 -2.50 -2.01
C VAL A 17 -0.95 -1.30 -2.67
N LYS A 18 -0.41 -0.87 -3.80
CA LYS A 18 -0.94 0.21 -4.62
C LYS A 18 -1.20 -0.29 -6.04
N ASN A 19 -1.93 0.52 -6.79
CA ASN A 19 -2.27 0.27 -8.20
C ASN A 19 -3.18 -0.95 -8.41
N LEU A 20 -3.96 -1.32 -7.39
CA LEU A 20 -5.00 -2.33 -7.52
C LEU A 20 -6.11 -1.81 -8.44
N ASN A 21 -6.73 -2.74 -9.16
CA ASN A 21 -7.96 -2.45 -9.86
C ASN A 21 -9.05 -2.04 -8.84
N TYR A 22 -9.90 -1.10 -9.24
CA TYR A 22 -10.99 -0.57 -8.42
C TYR A 22 -12.15 -1.54 -8.23
N GLU A 23 -12.19 -2.61 -9.03
CA GLU A 23 -13.20 -3.67 -8.99
C GLU A 23 -12.66 -4.96 -8.34
N VAL A 24 -11.47 -4.92 -7.74
CA VAL A 24 -10.90 -6.11 -7.09
C VAL A 24 -11.77 -6.53 -5.89
N SER A 25 -12.14 -7.81 -5.84
CA SER A 25 -12.84 -8.37 -4.68
C SER A 25 -11.85 -8.76 -3.59
N SER A 26 -12.31 -8.74 -2.33
CA SER A 26 -11.52 -9.23 -1.19
C SER A 26 -11.05 -10.67 -1.40
N ASP A 27 -11.91 -11.54 -1.92
CA ASP A 27 -11.58 -12.94 -2.17
C ASP A 27 -10.46 -13.10 -3.20
N ALA A 28 -10.44 -12.24 -4.23
CA ALA A 28 -9.36 -12.24 -5.21
C ALA A 28 -8.03 -11.78 -4.61
N LEU A 29 -8.05 -10.82 -3.67
CA LEU A 29 -6.84 -10.45 -2.92
C LEU A 29 -6.38 -11.57 -2.00
N TRP A 30 -7.30 -12.24 -1.30
CA TRP A 30 -6.96 -13.40 -0.47
C TRP A 30 -6.31 -14.50 -1.30
N LYS A 31 -6.82 -14.77 -2.51
CA LYS A 31 -6.24 -15.74 -3.45
C LYS A 31 -4.88 -15.29 -4.02
N LEU A 32 -4.72 -14.00 -4.31
CA LEU A 32 -3.49 -13.45 -4.86
C LEU A 32 -2.33 -13.50 -3.87
N PHE A 33 -2.62 -13.22 -2.60
CA PHE A 33 -1.66 -13.28 -1.51
C PHE A 33 -1.67 -14.65 -0.80
N ASP A 34 -2.39 -15.64 -1.34
CA ASP A 34 -2.68 -16.90 -0.65
C ASP A 34 -1.38 -17.67 -0.31
N PRO A 35 -1.17 -18.05 0.95
CA PRO A 35 0.00 -18.73 1.51
C PRO A 35 0.62 -19.94 0.82
N GLY A 36 0.08 -20.49 -0.28
CA GLY A 36 0.48 -21.80 -0.81
C GLY A 36 2.00 -22.03 -0.89
N GLU A 37 2.76 -20.95 -1.11
CA GLU A 37 4.22 -20.88 -0.89
C GLU A 37 4.69 -19.75 0.05
N ASP A 38 3.87 -18.74 0.36
CA ASP A 38 4.33 -17.44 0.88
C ASP A 38 3.85 -17.06 2.29
N GLY A 39 3.22 -17.98 3.03
CA GLY A 39 2.98 -17.87 4.47
C GLY A 39 1.62 -17.29 4.90
N LEU A 40 1.30 -17.38 6.20
CA LEU A 40 -0.04 -17.08 6.70
C LEU A 40 -0.36 -15.58 6.66
N ILE A 41 -1.47 -15.22 6.00
CA ILE A 41 -2.06 -13.89 6.07
C ILE A 41 -2.92 -13.79 7.34
N ARG A 42 -2.73 -12.70 8.10
CA ARG A 42 -3.57 -12.38 9.25
C ARG A 42 -4.78 -11.54 8.86
N GLN A 43 -4.58 -10.53 8.01
CA GLN A 43 -5.66 -9.63 7.62
C GLN A 43 -5.36 -8.90 6.30
N ILE A 44 -6.40 -8.68 5.49
CA ILE A 44 -6.36 -7.78 4.34
C ILE A 44 -7.38 -6.66 4.56
N ARG A 45 -6.96 -5.40 4.36
CA ARG A 45 -7.84 -4.22 4.43
C ARG A 45 -7.72 -3.42 3.15
N GLN A 46 -8.82 -3.27 2.43
CA GLN A 46 -8.87 -2.42 1.23
C GLN A 46 -9.25 -0.99 1.59
N GLY A 47 -8.72 -0.02 0.84
CA GLY A 47 -9.12 1.36 0.93
C GLY A 47 -10.54 1.57 0.37
N ILE A 48 -11.47 1.99 1.23
CA ILE A 48 -12.87 2.25 0.87
C ILE A 48 -13.11 3.69 0.39
N SER A 49 -12.29 4.64 0.82
CA SER A 49 -12.43 6.06 0.47
C SER A 49 -12.03 6.30 -0.98
N VAL A 50 -12.59 7.34 -1.61
CA VAL A 50 -12.25 7.74 -2.99
C VAL A 50 -10.73 7.98 -3.14
N GLU A 51 -10.10 8.61 -2.14
CA GLU A 51 -8.65 8.85 -2.10
C GLU A 51 -7.81 7.59 -1.89
N ALA A 52 -8.39 6.53 -1.32
CA ALA A 52 -7.70 5.29 -0.96
C ALA A 52 -8.06 4.11 -1.88
N LYS A 53 -8.99 4.29 -2.83
CA LYS A 53 -9.44 3.24 -3.74
C LYS A 53 -8.26 2.75 -4.58
N GLY A 54 -8.16 1.43 -4.76
CA GLY A 54 -7.01 0.81 -5.44
C GLY A 54 -5.75 0.72 -4.58
N THR A 55 -5.88 0.90 -3.26
CA THR A 55 -4.84 0.59 -2.27
C THR A 55 -5.34 -0.45 -1.27
N ALA A 56 -4.42 -1.24 -0.72
CA ALA A 56 -4.72 -2.20 0.33
C ALA A 56 -3.55 -2.36 1.30
N TYR A 57 -3.87 -2.75 2.53
CA TYR A 57 -2.91 -3.22 3.52
C TYR A 57 -3.06 -4.72 3.70
N VAL A 58 -1.94 -5.43 3.63
CA VAL A 58 -1.86 -6.87 3.86
C VAL A 58 -0.99 -7.10 5.08
N VAL A 59 -1.54 -7.76 6.10
CA VAL A 59 -0.88 -8.07 7.35
C VAL A 59 -0.56 -9.55 7.36
N PHE A 60 0.71 -9.88 7.47
CA PHE A 60 1.22 -11.24 7.62
C PHE A 60 1.49 -11.56 9.09
N TRP A 61 1.60 -12.85 9.40
CA TRP A 61 2.06 -13.29 10.71
C TRP A 61 3.57 -13.08 10.90
N ASN A 62 4.36 -13.33 9.86
CA ASN A 62 5.82 -13.19 9.90
C ASN A 62 6.32 -12.14 8.92
N VAL A 63 7.43 -11.49 9.27
CA VAL A 63 8.10 -10.52 8.40
C VAL A 63 8.77 -11.19 7.20
N MET A 64 9.24 -12.44 7.36
CA MET A 64 9.87 -13.19 6.28
C MET A 64 8.88 -13.52 5.15
N ASP A 65 7.67 -13.94 5.53
CA ASP A 65 6.55 -14.20 4.62
C ASP A 65 6.18 -12.93 3.84
N ALA A 66 6.06 -11.80 4.55
CA ALA A 66 5.83 -10.50 3.93
C ALA A 66 6.95 -10.11 2.95
N LYS A 67 8.21 -10.45 3.25
CA LYS A 67 9.34 -10.17 2.35
C LYS A 67 9.25 -10.98 1.06
N ASN A 68 8.98 -12.28 1.18
CA ASN A 68 8.83 -13.17 0.02
C ASN A 68 7.67 -12.71 -0.87
N ALA A 69 6.52 -12.42 -0.27
CA ALA A 69 5.36 -11.90 -0.97
C ALA A 69 5.67 -10.56 -1.66
N LEU A 70 6.42 -9.65 -1.02
CA LEU A 70 6.84 -8.40 -1.63
C LEU A 70 7.73 -8.61 -2.85
N GLU A 71 8.73 -9.49 -2.77
CA GLU A 71 9.66 -9.74 -3.89
C GLU A 71 8.96 -10.41 -5.08
N LYS A 72 7.98 -11.29 -4.81
CA LYS A 72 7.21 -12.00 -5.85
C LYS A 72 6.11 -11.13 -6.49
N LEU A 73 5.36 -10.38 -5.67
CA LEU A 73 4.15 -9.68 -6.14
C LEU A 73 4.42 -8.23 -6.56
N ASN A 74 5.57 -7.66 -6.22
CA ASN A 74 5.93 -6.34 -6.71
C ASN A 74 6.22 -6.37 -8.21
N GLY A 75 5.44 -5.60 -8.99
CA GLY A 75 5.48 -5.65 -10.45
C GLY A 75 4.69 -6.81 -11.07
N TYR A 76 3.91 -7.55 -10.29
CA TYR A 76 3.04 -8.60 -10.82
C TYR A 76 1.87 -7.98 -11.60
N ASN A 77 1.54 -8.55 -12.77
CA ASN A 77 0.40 -8.12 -13.56
C ASN A 77 -0.88 -8.78 -13.04
N PHE A 78 -1.76 -7.98 -12.45
CA PHE A 78 -3.05 -8.40 -11.94
C PHE A 78 -4.15 -7.54 -12.56
N GLN A 79 -5.08 -8.17 -13.29
CA GLN A 79 -6.18 -7.48 -13.99
C GLN A 79 -5.70 -6.33 -14.89
N ASN A 80 -4.68 -6.59 -15.72
CA ASN A 80 -4.04 -5.61 -16.63
C ASN A 80 -3.40 -4.41 -15.91
N ARG A 81 -3.07 -4.54 -14.63
CA ARG A 81 -2.36 -3.53 -13.85
C ARG A 81 -1.17 -4.14 -13.12
N TYR A 82 -0.02 -3.48 -13.22
CA TYR A 82 1.17 -3.87 -12.48
C TYR A 82 1.09 -3.41 -11.04
N LEU A 83 1.09 -4.35 -10.11
CA LEU A 83 0.98 -4.05 -8.69
C LEU A 83 2.26 -3.40 -8.16
N VAL A 84 2.09 -2.48 -7.21
CA VAL A 84 3.21 -1.87 -6.49
C VAL A 84 3.09 -2.28 -5.04
N VAL A 85 4.02 -3.11 -4.56
CA VAL A 85 4.03 -3.63 -3.19
C VAL A 85 5.19 -3.00 -2.43
N LEU A 86 4.88 -2.37 -1.30
CA LEU A 86 5.83 -1.63 -0.48
C LEU A 86 5.73 -2.07 0.97
N TRP A 87 6.81 -1.91 1.73
CA TRP A 87 6.75 -2.03 3.19
C TRP A 87 5.86 -0.93 3.77
N HIS A 88 5.02 -1.29 4.74
CA HIS A 88 4.27 -0.28 5.49
C HIS A 88 5.23 0.54 6.35
N GLN A 89 5.20 1.86 6.18
CA GLN A 89 5.99 2.82 6.95
C GLN A 89 5.03 3.81 7.63
N PRO A 90 4.66 3.57 8.91
CA PRO A 90 3.64 4.38 9.58
C PRO A 90 4.06 5.85 9.70
N GLU A 91 5.33 6.11 10.03
CA GLU A 91 5.84 7.49 10.15
C GLU A 91 5.74 8.27 8.83
N LYS A 92 6.09 7.66 7.70
CA LYS A 92 5.97 8.31 6.39
C LYS A 92 4.51 8.53 6.00
N THR A 93 3.64 7.60 6.41
CA THR A 93 2.20 7.72 6.15
C THR A 93 1.60 8.90 6.92
N LEU A 94 2.02 9.11 8.18
CA LEU A 94 1.60 10.26 8.99
C LEU A 94 2.10 11.57 8.39
N LYS A 95 3.40 11.68 8.11
CA LYS A 95 3.99 12.86 7.47
C LYS A 95 3.33 13.21 6.13
N SER A 96 3.00 12.20 5.32
CA SER A 96 2.31 12.41 4.04
C SER A 96 0.90 12.98 4.22
N LYS A 97 0.21 12.66 5.32
CA LYS A 97 -1.11 13.24 5.62
C LYS A 97 -1.00 14.70 6.03
N ASP A 98 -0.04 15.03 6.88
CA ASP A 98 0.21 16.40 7.32
C ASP A 98 0.59 17.30 6.13
N ASP A 99 1.49 16.82 5.26
CA ASP A 99 1.87 17.51 4.02
C ASP A 99 0.68 17.71 3.07
N LEU A 100 -0.21 16.72 2.96
CA LEU A 100 -1.40 16.82 2.13
C LEU A 100 -2.38 17.86 2.68
N GLN A 101 -2.56 17.92 4.01
CA GLN A 101 -3.41 18.90 4.65
C GLN A 101 -2.87 20.32 4.43
N ALA A 102 -1.57 20.54 4.64
CA ALA A 102 -0.94 21.84 4.39
C ALA A 102 -1.09 22.27 2.92
N ARG A 103 -0.99 21.34 1.96
CA ARG A 103 -1.22 21.64 0.53
C ARG A 103 -2.68 22.01 0.25
N LYS A 104 -3.64 21.32 0.87
CA LYS A 104 -5.08 21.63 0.74
C LYS A 104 -5.39 23.02 1.30
N ASP A 105 -4.83 23.36 2.45
CA ASP A 105 -5.03 24.68 3.09
C ASP A 105 -4.41 25.81 2.25
N ASN A 106 -3.20 25.60 1.73
CA ASN A 106 -2.55 26.55 0.82
C ASN A 106 -3.35 26.75 -0.48
N LEU A 107 -3.92 25.68 -1.04
CA LEU A 107 -4.77 25.76 -2.22
C LEU A 107 -6.04 26.56 -1.95
N ALA A 108 -6.70 26.33 -0.80
CA ALA A 108 -7.90 27.05 -0.40
C ALA A 108 -7.63 28.56 -0.22
N GLN A 109 -6.50 28.91 0.40
CA GLN A 109 -6.07 30.30 0.55
C GLN A 109 -5.80 30.97 -0.81
N LEU A 110 -5.13 30.27 -1.74
CA LEU A 110 -4.88 30.78 -3.09
C LEU A 110 -6.18 30.97 -3.88
N LYS A 111 -7.11 30.02 -3.78
CA LYS A 111 -8.44 30.13 -4.40
C LYS A 111 -9.21 31.35 -3.88
N MET A 112 -9.24 31.55 -2.56
CA MET A 112 -9.84 32.74 -1.95
C MET A 112 -9.14 34.04 -2.40
N LYS A 113 -7.81 34.05 -2.43
CA LYS A 113 -7.02 35.24 -2.80
C LYS A 113 -7.24 35.65 -4.26
N HIS A 114 -7.46 34.67 -5.15
CA HIS A 114 -7.64 34.91 -6.59
C HIS A 114 -9.11 34.92 -7.04
N GLY A 115 -10.07 34.75 -6.12
CA GLY A 115 -11.50 34.77 -6.43
C GLY A 115 -11.92 33.65 -7.39
N ILE A 116 -11.27 32.48 -7.30
CA ILE A 116 -11.54 31.31 -8.14
C ILE A 116 -12.28 30.27 -7.29
N ASP A 117 -13.58 30.13 -7.51
CA ASP A 117 -14.38 29.01 -6.96
C ASP A 117 -14.04 27.69 -7.69
#